data_AF-A0AAJ6AD01-F1
#
_entry.id   AF-A0AAJ6AD01-F1
#
_cell.length_a   1.000
_cell.length_b   1.000
_cell.length_c   1.000
_cell.angle_alpha   90.00
_cell.angle_beta   90.00
_cell.angle_gamma   90.00
#
_symmetry.space_group_name_H-M   'P 1'
#
loop_
_entity.id
_entity.type
_entity.pdbx_description
1 polymer ?
#
loop_
_entity_poly.entity_id
_entity_poly.type
_entity_poly.pdbx_seq_one_letter_code
_entity_poly.pdbx_strand_id
1 'polypeptide(L)'
;MGAVAKSPFGHRFEKAPPVRDDKGVIIHDFSGFGRTGFKGAGATEWLTAKVRILPDRPNRAVASDDSTLIARLGKEEYLILDQKVAGSEFCSDLEVAWNADSAQGATRIGYPLPRADSHSWLYLKGNSVAPMMSKICGVDLRDGKFEPGEVAQTVVARIGAVLIRQTHEGSYGLHMLTDFASADYLWDVLEDACAEFNGGFAGSGRT
;
A
#
# COMPACT_ATOMS: atom_id res chain seq x y z
N MET A 1 14.04 -17.66 0.67
CA MET A 1 13.92 -16.41 1.45
C MET A 1 13.90 -15.27 0.45
N GLY A 2 12.72 -14.70 0.19
CA GLY A 2 12.61 -13.46 -0.59
C GLY A 2 13.29 -12.31 0.17
N ALA A 3 13.85 -11.34 -0.55
CA ALA A 3 14.45 -10.17 0.08
C ALA A 3 13.38 -9.43 0.89
N VAL A 4 13.63 -9.23 2.18
CA VAL A 4 12.78 -8.36 3.00
C VAL A 4 13.09 -6.93 2.59
N ALA A 5 12.11 -6.24 2.01
CA ALA A 5 12.25 -4.83 1.67
C ALA A 5 12.66 -4.04 2.92
N LYS A 6 13.76 -3.31 2.84
CA LYS A 6 14.19 -2.43 3.94
C LYS A 6 13.35 -1.17 3.90
N SER A 7 12.90 -0.73 5.07
CA SER A 7 12.25 0.58 5.19
C SER A 7 13.20 1.69 4.73
N PRO A 8 12.74 2.63 3.89
CA PRO A 8 13.54 3.81 3.55
C PRO A 8 13.50 4.85 4.67
N PHE A 9 12.51 4.77 5.55
CA PHE A 9 12.27 5.69 6.66
C PHE A 9 12.99 5.26 7.95
N GLY A 10 13.63 4.07 7.97
CA GLY A 10 14.21 3.49 9.18
C GLY A 10 15.13 4.45 9.94
N HIS A 11 15.96 5.19 9.21
CA HIS A 11 16.89 6.17 9.78
C HIS A 11 16.21 7.44 10.36
N ARG A 12 14.96 7.73 9.96
CA ARG A 12 14.15 8.84 10.48
C ARG A 12 13.47 8.46 11.80
N PHE A 13 13.02 7.21 11.92
CA PHE A 13 12.35 6.71 13.13
C PHE A 13 13.24 6.71 14.38
N GLU A 14 14.56 6.58 14.23
CA GLU A 14 15.50 6.70 15.35
C GLU A 14 15.49 8.10 16.01
N LYS A 15 15.01 9.11 15.28
CA LYS A 15 15.04 10.52 15.68
C LYS A 15 13.63 11.12 15.90
N ALA A 16 12.58 10.38 15.53
CA ALA A 16 11.22 10.88 15.56
C ALA A 16 10.68 10.96 16.99
N PRO A 17 10.03 12.07 17.39
CA PRO A 17 9.35 12.12 18.68
C PRO A 17 8.16 11.15 18.69
N PRO A 18 7.79 10.59 19.85
CA PRO A 18 6.62 9.73 19.96
C PRO A 18 5.33 10.48 19.59
N VAL A 19 4.38 9.78 18.98
CA VAL A 19 3.05 10.32 18.64
C VAL A 19 2.36 10.79 19.92
N ARG A 20 1.86 12.03 19.89
CA ARG A 20 1.39 12.74 21.08
C ARG A 20 -0.06 12.43 21.48
N ASP A 21 -0.89 11.93 20.55
CA ASP A 21 -2.32 11.63 20.76
C ASP A 21 -2.81 10.61 19.72
N ASP A 22 -3.59 9.60 20.14
CA ASP A 22 -4.15 8.55 19.28
C ASP A 22 -5.40 8.99 18.50
N LYS A 23 -5.93 10.17 18.82
CA LYS A 23 -7.10 10.77 18.15
C LYS A 23 -6.76 11.53 16.87
N GLY A 24 -5.48 11.80 16.62
CA GLY A 24 -4.97 12.52 15.45
C GLY A 24 -4.78 11.65 14.22
N VAL A 25 -3.79 11.99 13.38
CA VAL A 25 -3.32 11.12 12.28
C VAL A 25 -2.10 10.34 12.74
N ILE A 26 -2.17 9.01 12.71
CA ILE A 26 -1.04 8.13 12.98
C ILE A 26 -0.54 7.58 11.64
N ILE A 27 0.75 7.75 11.38
CA ILE A 27 1.39 7.20 10.18
C ILE A 27 2.28 6.02 10.59
N HIS A 28 1.97 4.85 10.07
CA HIS A 28 2.78 3.64 10.24
C HIS A 28 3.59 3.38 8.99
N ASP A 29 4.83 2.96 9.17
CA ASP A 29 5.66 2.47 8.07
C ASP A 29 5.47 0.96 7.88
N PHE A 30 4.83 0.62 6.77
CA PHE A 30 4.59 -0.75 6.34
C PHE A 30 5.57 -1.16 5.22
N SER A 31 6.63 -0.38 4.98
CA SER A 31 7.60 -0.65 3.92
C SER A 31 8.39 -1.94 4.13
N GLY A 32 8.41 -2.47 5.36
CA GLY A 32 8.98 -3.79 5.69
C GLY A 32 8.08 -4.99 5.36
N PHE A 33 6.84 -4.74 4.93
CA PHE A 33 5.85 -5.77 4.61
C PHE A 33 5.86 -6.17 3.14
N GLY A 34 5.33 -7.37 2.87
CA GLY A 34 5.29 -7.97 1.53
C GLY A 34 4.41 -7.16 0.59
N ARG A 35 4.92 -6.88 -0.61
CA ARG A 35 4.15 -6.25 -1.68
C ARG A 35 4.67 -6.66 -3.05
N THR A 36 3.76 -7.03 -3.94
CA THR A 36 4.08 -7.40 -5.31
C THR A 36 2.99 -6.93 -6.27
N GLY A 37 3.15 -7.14 -7.56
CA GLY A 37 2.13 -6.81 -8.54
C GLY A 37 2.30 -7.62 -9.81
N PHE A 38 1.26 -7.62 -10.63
CA PHE A 38 1.26 -8.30 -11.92
C PHE A 38 0.54 -7.43 -12.93
N LYS A 39 1.06 -7.38 -14.16
CA LYS A 39 0.48 -6.57 -15.23
C LYS A 39 0.52 -7.24 -16.59
N GLY A 40 -0.42 -6.86 -17.46
CA GLY A 40 -0.44 -7.22 -18.86
C GLY A 40 -1.35 -8.40 -19.19
N ALA A 41 -1.37 -8.75 -20.47
CA ALA A 41 -2.30 -9.72 -21.03
C ALA A 41 -2.29 -11.05 -20.27
N GLY A 42 -3.45 -11.43 -19.75
CA GLY A 42 -3.66 -12.69 -19.04
C GLY A 42 -3.29 -12.68 -17.55
N ALA A 43 -2.87 -11.53 -17.01
CA ALA A 43 -2.63 -11.39 -15.57
C ALA A 43 -3.89 -11.65 -14.74
N THR A 44 -5.07 -11.26 -15.25
CA THR A 44 -6.36 -11.47 -14.58
C THR A 44 -6.67 -12.96 -14.46
N GLU A 45 -6.59 -13.68 -15.58
CA GLU A 45 -6.86 -15.11 -15.67
C GLU A 45 -5.87 -15.91 -14.83
N TRP A 46 -4.58 -15.57 -14.91
CA TRP A 46 -3.55 -16.20 -14.10
C TRP A 46 -3.79 -15.98 -12.60
N LEU A 47 -4.01 -14.73 -12.16
CA LEU A 47 -4.31 -14.44 -10.75
C LEU A 47 -5.59 -15.13 -10.26
N THR A 48 -6.63 -15.18 -11.09
CA THR A 48 -7.90 -15.85 -10.73
C THR A 48 -7.67 -17.32 -10.37
N ALA A 49 -6.69 -17.98 -10.99
CA ALA A 49 -6.32 -19.36 -10.67
C ALA A 49 -5.46 -19.50 -9.40
N LYS A 50 -4.85 -18.41 -8.91
CA LYS A 50 -3.92 -18.43 -7.76
C LYS A 50 -4.51 -17.87 -6.47
N VAL A 51 -5.51 -16.99 -6.55
CA VAL A 51 -6.08 -16.31 -5.38
C VAL A 51 -7.57 -16.61 -5.22
N ARG A 52 -8.07 -16.47 -3.98
CA ARG A 52 -9.47 -16.74 -3.65
C ARG A 52 -10.44 -15.71 -4.20
N ILE A 53 -10.02 -14.45 -4.26
CA ILE A 53 -10.87 -13.32 -4.64
C ILE A 53 -10.05 -12.26 -5.37
N LEU A 54 -10.68 -11.61 -6.34
CA LEU A 54 -10.15 -10.45 -7.05
C LEU A 54 -11.19 -9.34 -7.12
N PRO A 55 -10.76 -8.06 -7.18
CA PRO A 55 -11.68 -6.97 -7.48
C PRO A 55 -12.29 -7.11 -8.87
N ASP A 56 -13.61 -7.01 -8.93
CA ASP A 56 -14.44 -7.18 -10.13
C ASP A 56 -14.16 -6.12 -11.21
N ARG A 57 -13.78 -4.92 -10.80
CA ARG A 57 -13.47 -3.78 -11.68
C ARG A 57 -12.20 -3.03 -11.26
N PRO A 58 -11.58 -2.26 -12.18
CA PRO A 58 -10.48 -1.38 -11.84
C PRO A 58 -10.82 -0.35 -10.75
N ASN A 59 -9.78 0.18 -10.12
CA ASN A 59 -9.82 1.13 -9.02
C ASN A 59 -10.54 0.60 -7.77
N ARG A 60 -10.46 -0.71 -7.54
CA ARG A 60 -11.01 -1.38 -6.36
C ARG A 60 -10.00 -2.30 -5.72
N ALA A 61 -10.11 -2.45 -4.41
CA ALA A 61 -9.36 -3.40 -3.61
C ALA A 61 -10.32 -4.25 -2.77
N VAL A 62 -9.91 -5.49 -2.52
CA VAL A 62 -10.64 -6.45 -1.69
C VAL A 62 -9.66 -7.10 -0.72
N ALA A 63 -10.10 -7.33 0.51
CA ALA A 63 -9.38 -8.18 1.45
C ALA A 63 -9.55 -9.64 1.01
N SER A 64 -8.43 -10.34 0.80
CA SER A 64 -8.44 -11.78 0.54
C SER A 64 -8.48 -12.58 1.86
N ASP A 65 -7.87 -12.02 2.90
CA ASP A 65 -7.89 -12.47 4.30
C ASP A 65 -7.58 -11.25 5.20
N ASP A 66 -7.44 -11.45 6.51
CA ASP A 66 -7.19 -10.38 7.50
C ASP A 66 -5.88 -9.60 7.29
N SER A 67 -4.94 -10.17 6.54
CA SER A 67 -3.60 -9.60 6.28
C SER A 67 -3.37 -9.23 4.81
N THR A 68 -4.13 -9.81 3.88
CA THR A 68 -3.88 -9.69 2.45
C THR A 68 -4.88 -8.78 1.78
N LEU A 69 -4.41 -7.73 1.12
CA LEU A 69 -5.21 -6.82 0.30
C LEU A 69 -4.80 -6.94 -1.17
N ILE A 70 -5.77 -7.17 -2.05
CA ILE A 70 -5.55 -7.26 -3.49
C ILE A 70 -6.28 -6.10 -4.16
N ALA A 71 -5.52 -5.22 -4.81
CA ALA A 71 -6.01 -4.05 -5.53
C ALA A 71 -5.88 -4.24 -7.05
N ARG A 72 -6.93 -3.89 -7.79
CA ARG A 72 -6.94 -3.84 -9.25
C ARG A 72 -6.79 -2.38 -9.68
N LEU A 73 -5.60 -2.02 -10.13
CA LEU A 73 -5.24 -0.63 -10.48
C LEU A 73 -5.72 -0.26 -11.89
N GLY A 74 -5.75 -1.23 -12.80
CA GLY A 74 -6.14 -1.03 -14.19
C GLY A 74 -6.85 -2.25 -14.77
N LYS A 75 -6.99 -2.31 -16.10
CA LYS A 75 -7.66 -3.43 -16.77
C LYS A 75 -7.05 -4.79 -16.40
N GLU A 76 -5.73 -4.87 -16.47
CA GLU A 76 -4.93 -6.06 -16.15
C GLU A 76 -3.69 -5.62 -15.37
N GLU A 77 -3.88 -4.83 -14.32
CA GLU A 77 -2.80 -4.39 -13.44
C GLU A 77 -3.27 -4.55 -11.99
N TYR A 78 -2.50 -5.30 -11.22
CA TYR A 78 -2.81 -5.68 -9.86
C TYR A 78 -1.65 -5.34 -8.93
N LEU A 79 -2.00 -4.95 -7.71
CA LEU A 79 -1.12 -4.70 -6.58
C LEU A 79 -1.59 -5.58 -5.43
N ILE A 80 -0.68 -6.35 -4.86
CA ILE A 80 -0.93 -7.23 -3.73
C ILE A 80 -0.11 -6.71 -2.56
N LEU A 81 -0.77 -6.54 -1.42
CA LEU A 81 -0.20 -6.06 -0.18
C LEU A 81 -0.44 -7.09 0.91
N ASP A 82 0.59 -7.38 1.69
CA ASP A 82 0.55 -8.37 2.75
C ASP A 82 1.01 -7.75 4.06
N GLN A 83 0.07 -7.48 4.96
CA GLN A 83 0.26 -6.72 6.20
C GLN A 83 0.91 -7.56 7.32
N LYS A 84 1.34 -8.79 7.06
CA LYS A 84 2.09 -9.60 8.04
C LYS A 84 3.56 -9.20 8.07
N VAL A 85 4.11 -9.16 9.29
CA VAL A 85 5.53 -8.87 9.53
C VAL A 85 6.41 -9.88 8.77
N ALA A 86 7.41 -9.32 8.08
CA ALA A 86 8.54 -9.97 7.39
C ALA A 86 8.46 -11.51 7.25
N GLY A 87 8.28 -11.98 6.01
CA GLY A 87 8.31 -13.41 5.68
C GLY A 87 6.93 -14.04 5.49
N SER A 88 5.86 -13.25 5.36
CA SER A 88 4.62 -13.81 4.84
C SER A 88 4.84 -14.30 3.42
N GLU A 89 4.43 -15.55 3.20
CA GLU A 89 4.73 -16.28 1.98
C GLU A 89 3.85 -15.79 0.83
N PHE A 90 2.68 -15.16 1.07
CA PHE A 90 1.70 -14.92 0.00
C PHE A 90 2.23 -14.15 -1.22
N CYS A 91 2.87 -12.99 -1.00
CA CYS A 91 3.48 -12.24 -2.12
C CYS A 91 4.62 -13.03 -2.78
N SER A 92 5.47 -13.67 -1.97
CA SER A 92 6.59 -14.48 -2.46
C SER A 92 6.13 -15.74 -3.20
N ASP A 93 5.02 -16.34 -2.78
CA ASP A 93 4.42 -17.54 -3.34
C ASP A 93 3.81 -17.24 -4.69
N LEU A 94 3.17 -16.08 -4.84
CA LEU A 94 2.70 -15.61 -6.14
C LEU A 94 3.87 -15.38 -7.10
N GLU A 95 4.96 -14.77 -6.64
CA GLU A 95 6.17 -14.59 -7.46
C GLU A 95 6.81 -15.93 -7.86
N VAL A 96 6.93 -16.88 -6.92
CA VAL A 96 7.44 -18.23 -7.18
C VAL A 96 6.53 -18.98 -8.15
N ALA A 97 5.21 -18.93 -7.95
CA ALA A 97 4.23 -19.56 -8.82
C ALA A 97 4.28 -18.98 -10.24
N TRP A 98 4.43 -17.66 -10.36
CA TRP A 98 4.54 -17.01 -11.66
C TRP A 98 5.80 -17.48 -12.41
N ASN A 99 6.95 -17.50 -11.71
CA ASN A 99 8.21 -17.99 -12.27
C ASN A 99 8.11 -19.47 -12.70
N ALA A 100 7.47 -20.31 -11.89
CA ALA A 100 7.28 -21.72 -12.19
C ALA A 100 6.39 -21.95 -13.43
N ASP A 101 5.27 -21.23 -13.53
CA ASP A 101 4.38 -21.32 -14.70
C ASP A 101 5.07 -20.78 -15.96
N SER A 102 5.81 -19.67 -15.85
CA SER A 102 6.60 -19.11 -16.95
C SER A 102 7.69 -20.08 -17.43
N ALA A 103 8.38 -20.76 -16.51
CA ALA A 103 9.42 -21.75 -16.84
C ALA A 103 8.84 -22.99 -17.53
N GLN A 104 7.56 -23.31 -17.28
CA GLN A 104 6.83 -24.37 -17.97
C GLN A 104 6.26 -23.94 -19.33
N GLY A 105 6.55 -22.71 -19.78
CA GLY A 105 6.13 -22.20 -21.09
C GLY A 105 4.70 -21.64 -21.12
N ALA A 106 4.11 -21.31 -19.97
CA ALA A 106 2.84 -20.60 -19.95
C ALA A 106 2.98 -19.25 -20.67
N THR A 107 2.05 -18.96 -21.58
CA THR A 107 2.01 -17.69 -22.32
C THR A 107 0.78 -16.88 -21.91
N ARG A 108 0.87 -15.55 -22.03
CA ARG A 108 -0.18 -14.62 -21.58
C ARG A 108 -0.58 -14.87 -20.12
N ILE A 109 0.39 -14.77 -19.21
CA ILE A 109 0.16 -14.81 -17.75
C ILE A 109 0.55 -13.47 -17.10
N GLY A 110 0.54 -12.39 -17.88
CA GLY A 110 1.12 -11.11 -17.49
C GLY A 110 2.64 -11.17 -17.26
N TYR A 111 3.15 -10.19 -16.54
CA TYR A 111 4.53 -10.09 -16.05
C TYR A 111 4.53 -9.51 -14.62
N PRO A 112 5.52 -9.88 -13.78
CA PRO A 112 5.60 -9.40 -12.41
C PRO A 112 6.03 -7.93 -12.37
N LEU A 113 5.57 -7.23 -11.34
CA LEU A 113 5.97 -5.89 -10.96
C LEU A 113 6.56 -5.96 -9.54
N PRO A 114 7.88 -5.90 -9.36
CA PRO A 114 8.52 -5.99 -8.04
C PRO A 114 8.25 -4.71 -7.23
N ARG A 115 7.08 -4.66 -6.58
CA ARG A 115 6.63 -3.49 -5.80
C ARG A 115 7.45 -3.32 -4.52
N ALA A 116 8.00 -4.41 -4.00
CA ALA A 116 8.86 -4.43 -2.82
C ALA A 116 10.16 -3.64 -2.98
N ASP A 117 10.65 -3.47 -4.22
CA ASP A 117 11.88 -2.74 -4.52
C ASP A 117 11.63 -1.33 -5.09
N SER A 118 10.40 -1.05 -5.52
CA SER A 118 10.07 0.21 -6.21
C SER A 118 9.27 1.19 -5.36
N HIS A 119 8.45 0.71 -4.43
CA HIS A 119 7.56 1.56 -3.64
C HIS A 119 7.83 1.45 -2.15
N SER A 120 7.82 2.57 -1.43
CA SER A 120 7.57 2.59 0.00
C SER A 120 6.07 2.37 0.28
N TRP A 121 5.73 2.01 1.51
CA TRP A 121 4.34 1.81 1.92
C TRP A 121 4.09 2.42 3.29
N LEU A 122 3.27 3.45 3.33
CA LEU A 122 2.77 4.06 4.56
C LEU A 122 1.30 3.69 4.77
N TYR A 123 0.93 3.46 6.02
CA TYR A 123 -0.46 3.30 6.43
C TYR A 123 -0.86 4.44 7.38
N LEU A 124 -1.81 5.25 6.94
CA LEU A 124 -2.32 6.38 7.70
C LEU A 124 -3.64 5.99 8.34
N LYS A 125 -3.77 6.23 9.64
CA LYS A 125 -4.96 5.88 10.42
C LYS A 125 -5.41 7.08 11.26
N GLY A 126 -6.72 7.27 11.39
CA GLY A 126 -7.32 8.25 12.29
C GLY A 126 -8.32 9.18 11.60
N ASN A 127 -9.18 9.81 12.38
CA ASN A 127 -10.33 10.56 11.86
C ASN A 127 -9.93 11.81 11.06
N SER A 128 -8.70 12.29 11.26
CA SER A 128 -8.15 13.48 10.59
C SER A 128 -7.38 13.16 9.30
N VAL A 129 -7.33 11.90 8.84
CA VAL A 129 -6.56 11.52 7.64
C VAL A 129 -7.06 12.26 6.40
N ALA A 130 -8.37 12.25 6.13
CA ALA A 130 -8.94 12.93 4.96
C ALA A 130 -8.66 14.45 4.95
N PRO A 131 -8.96 15.23 6.01
CA PRO A 131 -8.66 16.67 6.02
C PRO A 131 -7.15 16.96 5.96
N MET A 132 -6.29 16.17 6.60
CA MET A 132 -4.83 16.32 6.49
C MET A 132 -4.37 16.12 5.04
N MET A 133 -4.79 15.02 4.41
CA MET A 133 -4.39 14.67 3.05
C MET A 133 -4.87 15.69 2.01
N SER A 134 -5.97 16.43 2.27
CA SER A 134 -6.45 17.48 1.37
C SER A 134 -5.45 18.62 1.15
N LYS A 135 -4.48 18.80 2.07
CA LYS A 135 -3.38 19.76 1.92
C LYS A 135 -2.41 19.39 0.79
N ILE A 136 -2.30 18.09 0.50
CA ILE A 136 -1.21 17.53 -0.32
C ILE A 136 -1.69 16.58 -1.43
N CYS A 137 -2.99 16.28 -1.50
CA CYS A 137 -3.60 15.38 -2.47
C CYS A 137 -4.92 15.95 -3.00
N GLY A 138 -5.11 15.84 -4.32
CA GLY A 138 -6.33 16.33 -4.98
C GLY A 138 -7.53 15.38 -4.97
N VAL A 139 -7.39 14.17 -4.41
CA VAL A 139 -8.51 13.21 -4.31
C VAL A 139 -9.40 13.59 -3.14
N ASP A 140 -10.72 13.57 -3.35
CA ASP A 140 -11.70 13.78 -2.28
C ASP A 140 -11.81 12.52 -1.41
N LEU A 141 -11.03 12.50 -0.33
CA LEU A 141 -10.90 11.36 0.57
C LEU A 141 -12.00 11.28 1.64
N ARG A 142 -13.09 12.06 1.53
CA ARG A 142 -14.17 12.02 2.53
C ARG A 142 -14.99 10.73 2.41
N ASP A 143 -15.63 10.35 3.51
CA ASP A 143 -16.70 9.36 3.49
C ASP A 143 -17.84 9.86 2.57
N GLY A 144 -18.46 8.96 1.81
CA GLY A 144 -19.38 9.27 0.72
C GLY A 144 -18.70 9.58 -0.62
N LYS A 145 -17.36 9.66 -0.67
CA LYS A 145 -16.59 10.06 -1.86
C LYS A 145 -15.43 9.12 -2.19
N PHE A 146 -14.74 8.62 -1.17
CA PHE A 146 -13.70 7.61 -1.28
C PHE A 146 -13.95 6.48 -0.26
N GLU A 147 -14.79 5.55 -0.67
CA GLU A 147 -15.36 4.47 0.14
C GLU A 147 -14.36 3.34 0.40
N PRO A 148 -14.59 2.48 1.42
CA PRO A 148 -13.79 1.30 1.68
C PRO A 148 -13.51 0.44 0.43
N GLY A 149 -12.23 0.14 0.22
CA GLY A 149 -11.75 -0.60 -0.95
C GLY A 149 -11.74 0.22 -2.25
N GLU A 150 -11.93 1.53 -2.23
CA GLU A 150 -11.61 2.37 -3.39
C GLU A 150 -10.11 2.60 -3.52
N VAL A 151 -9.66 2.70 -4.77
CA VAL A 151 -8.25 2.88 -5.12
C VAL A 151 -8.11 4.09 -6.02
N ALA A 152 -7.13 4.94 -5.75
CA ALA A 152 -6.78 6.06 -6.61
C ALA A 152 -5.29 6.02 -6.95
N GLN A 153 -4.98 6.01 -8.25
CA GLN A 153 -3.65 6.34 -8.75
C GLN A 153 -3.63 7.86 -8.97
N THR A 154 -2.82 8.58 -8.19
CA THR A 154 -2.90 10.03 -8.07
C THR A 154 -1.52 10.63 -7.77
N VAL A 155 -1.50 11.91 -7.41
CA VAL A 155 -0.33 12.63 -6.94
C VAL A 155 -0.55 13.06 -5.48
N VAL A 156 0.43 12.78 -4.63
CA VAL A 156 0.52 13.23 -3.24
C VAL A 156 1.84 13.95 -3.09
N ALA A 157 1.85 15.17 -2.56
CA ALA A 157 3.09 15.94 -2.38
C ALA A 157 3.91 16.05 -3.68
N ARG A 158 3.25 16.18 -4.84
CA ARG A 158 3.88 16.19 -6.19
C ARG A 158 4.55 14.87 -6.63
N ILE A 159 4.36 13.79 -5.87
CA ILE A 159 4.87 12.44 -6.15
C ILE A 159 3.73 11.53 -6.58
N GLY A 160 3.99 10.64 -7.54
CA GLY A 160 3.03 9.61 -7.93
C GLY A 160 2.73 8.67 -6.78
N ALA A 161 1.44 8.45 -6.50
CA ALA A 161 0.98 7.65 -5.38
C ALA A 161 -0.16 6.71 -5.78
N VAL A 162 -0.20 5.54 -5.15
CA VAL A 162 -1.39 4.67 -5.10
C VAL A 162 -1.99 4.79 -3.71
N LEU A 163 -3.23 5.25 -3.64
CA LEU A 163 -4.02 5.34 -2.42
C LEU A 163 -5.06 4.23 -2.41
N ILE A 164 -5.21 3.53 -1.29
CA ILE A 164 -6.24 2.50 -1.10
C ILE A 164 -6.94 2.75 0.22
N ARG A 165 -8.26 2.96 0.19
CA ARG A 165 -9.06 3.05 1.40
C ARG A 165 -9.14 1.67 2.07
N GLN A 166 -8.81 1.61 3.36
CA GLN A 166 -8.87 0.37 4.13
C GLN A 166 -10.27 -0.25 4.06
N THR A 167 -10.31 -1.58 3.98
CA THR A 167 -11.56 -2.33 3.76
C THR A 167 -12.28 -2.75 5.04
N HIS A 168 -11.56 -2.86 6.16
CA HIS A 168 -12.15 -3.23 7.44
C HIS A 168 -12.88 -2.06 8.11
N GLU A 169 -13.92 -2.39 8.89
CA GLU A 169 -14.66 -1.42 9.70
C GLU A 169 -13.81 -0.87 10.84
N GLY A 170 -14.03 0.40 11.19
CA GLY A 170 -13.33 1.08 12.27
C GLY A 170 -12.94 2.51 11.91
N SER A 171 -11.86 2.99 12.52
CA SER A 171 -11.29 4.31 12.21
C SER A 171 -10.81 4.38 10.76
N TYR A 172 -10.94 5.55 10.13
CA TYR A 172 -10.44 5.83 8.78
C TYR A 172 -8.99 5.32 8.61
N GLY A 173 -8.76 4.49 7.58
CA GLY A 173 -7.46 3.94 7.23
C GLY A 173 -7.15 4.13 5.74
N LEU A 174 -5.91 4.50 5.42
CA LEU A 174 -5.44 4.75 4.06
C LEU A 174 -4.06 4.12 3.85
N HIS A 175 -3.98 3.17 2.93
CA HIS A 175 -2.68 2.72 2.42
C HIS A 175 -2.21 3.71 1.36
N MET A 176 -0.95 4.12 1.46
CA MET A 176 -0.28 4.99 0.51
C MET A 176 1.01 4.31 0.05
N LEU A 177 1.12 4.08 -1.25
CA LEU A 177 2.35 3.60 -1.87
C LEU A 177 2.92 4.69 -2.78
N THR A 178 4.19 5.01 -2.61
CA THR A 178 4.94 6.02 -3.36
C THR A 178 6.29 5.46 -3.74
N ASP A 179 6.99 6.06 -4.69
CA ASP A 179 8.34 5.59 -5.04
C ASP A 179 9.31 5.70 -3.83
N PHE A 180 10.24 4.75 -3.74
CA PHE A 180 11.23 4.73 -2.66
C PHE A 180 12.19 5.92 -2.66
N ALA A 181 12.53 6.45 -3.84
CA ALA A 181 13.53 7.49 -3.96
C ALA A 181 13.07 8.82 -3.34
N SER A 182 11.75 9.02 -3.27
CA SER A 182 11.12 10.22 -2.71
C SER A 182 10.79 10.12 -1.21
N ALA A 183 11.20 9.05 -0.53
CA ALA A 183 10.81 8.77 0.85
C ALA A 183 11.18 9.88 1.84
N ASP A 184 12.40 10.41 1.78
CA ASP A 184 12.84 11.47 2.72
C ASP A 184 12.07 12.77 2.53
N TYR A 185 11.87 13.17 1.27
CA TYR A 185 11.04 14.34 0.97
C TYR A 185 9.59 14.13 1.44
N LEU A 186 9.02 12.93 1.20
CA LEU A 186 7.66 12.63 1.61
C LEU A 186 7.52 12.67 3.14
N TRP A 187 8.54 12.22 3.88
CA TRP A 187 8.57 12.34 5.33
C TRP A 187 8.42 13.79 5.78
N ASP A 188 9.25 14.69 5.25
CA ASP A 188 9.24 16.11 5.64
C ASP A 188 7.88 16.76 5.36
N VAL A 189 7.26 16.44 4.21
CA VAL A 189 5.92 16.94 3.86
C VAL A 189 4.84 16.38 4.79
N LEU A 190 4.88 15.08 5.10
CA LEU A 190 3.90 14.44 5.98
C LEU A 190 4.03 14.92 7.43
N GLU A 191 5.26 15.16 7.90
CA GLU A 191 5.53 15.71 9.23
C GLU A 191 4.92 17.12 9.37
N ASP A 192 5.15 18.00 8.39
CA ASP A 192 4.53 19.32 8.34
C ASP A 192 3.00 19.23 8.23
N ALA A 193 2.49 18.37 7.34
CA ALA A 193 1.05 18.21 7.15
C ALA A 193 0.34 17.73 8.41
N CYS A 194 0.95 16.83 9.19
CA CYS A 194 0.37 16.27 10.41
C CYS A 194 0.43 17.21 11.63
N ALA A 195 1.30 18.22 11.62
CA ALA A 195 1.53 19.10 12.77
C ALA A 195 0.25 19.80 13.26
N GLU A 196 -0.65 20.18 12.34
CA GLU A 196 -1.95 20.81 12.65
C GLU A 196 -3.00 19.82 13.18
N PHE A 197 -2.76 18.52 13.06
CA PHE A 197 -3.72 17.46 13.39
C PHE A 197 -3.31 16.63 14.60
N ASN A 198 -2.35 17.13 15.39
CA ASN A 198 -1.71 16.38 16.50
C ASN A 198 -1.24 14.98 16.07
N GLY A 199 -0.90 14.84 14.78
CA GLY A 199 -0.50 13.57 14.20
C GLY A 199 1.00 13.38 14.16
N GLY A 200 1.43 12.23 13.65
CA GLY A 200 2.83 11.95 13.42
C GLY A 200 3.10 10.50 13.05
N PHE A 201 4.37 10.22 12.81
CA PHE A 201 4.87 8.89 12.55
C PHE A 201 4.94 8.08 13.84
N ALA A 202 4.23 6.95 13.91
CA ALA A 202 4.40 5.97 14.97
C ALA A 202 5.65 5.13 14.66
N GLY A 203 6.56 5.04 15.64
CA GLY A 203 7.79 4.24 15.54
C GLY A 203 7.52 2.81 15.05
N SER A 204 8.57 2.12 14.61
CA SER A 204 8.51 0.73 14.12
C SER A 204 8.06 -0.22 15.24
N GLY A 205 6.75 -0.28 15.44
CA GLY A 205 6.10 -0.89 16.60
C GLY A 205 4.65 -1.13 16.24
N ARG A 206 4.41 -2.35 15.75
CA ARG A 206 3.15 -3.11 15.63
C ARG A 206 1.86 -2.35 15.99
N THR A 207 0.93 -2.29 15.04
CA THR A 207 -0.51 -2.22 15.36
C THR A 207 -0.94 -3.40 16.20
#